data_AF-A0A452ZD31-F1
#
_entry.id   AF-A0A452ZD31-F1
#
_cell.length_a   1.000
_cell.length_b   1.000
_cell.length_c   1.000
_cell.angle_alpha   90.00
_cell.angle_beta   90.00
_cell.angle_gamma   90.00
#
_symmetry.space_group_name_H-M   'P 1'
#
loop_
_entity.id
_entity.type
_entity.pdbx_description
1 polymer ?
#
loop_
_entity_poly.entity_id
_entity_poly.type
_entity_poly.pdbx_seq_one_letter_code
_entity_poly.pdbx_strand_id
1 'polypeptide(L)'
;KNDCCFLLILHLILLQVRNFQLTEVSSTEFMTPSAFIFLYELQLFLTFRNRSVAVWNFRGELVTSFEDHLLWHPDCNTNNIYITSDQDLIISYCKADSTDSFSEENAGSINISNILTGKCLAKIKAGNFNEQKKTWKFQNTITEALEDITALYYDEERDEIYTGNRHGLVHVWAN
;
A
#
# COMPACT_ATOMS: atom_id res chain seq x y z
N LYS A 1 13.66 -6.10 -24.56
CA LYS A 1 12.66 -5.27 -25.27
C LYS A 1 12.21 -4.26 -24.22
N ASN A 2 13.11 -3.31 -23.91
CA ASN A 2 13.02 -2.52 -22.68
C ASN A 2 12.93 -1.06 -23.11
N ASP A 3 11.70 -0.58 -23.20
CA ASP A 3 11.40 0.83 -23.35
C ASP A 3 11.62 1.47 -21.97
N CYS A 4 12.80 2.07 -21.79
CA CYS A 4 13.05 2.91 -20.64
C CYS A 4 12.22 4.18 -20.81
N CYS A 5 11.31 4.45 -19.87
CA CYS A 5 10.54 5.68 -19.82
C CYS A 5 11.12 6.59 -18.74
N PHE A 6 11.43 7.85 -19.07
CA PHE A 6 11.65 8.88 -18.04
C PHE A 6 10.32 9.51 -17.67
N LEU A 7 10.12 9.72 -16.37
CA LEU A 7 8.95 10.36 -15.80
C LEU A 7 9.30 11.75 -15.27
N LEU A 8 8.71 12.80 -15.84
CA LEU A 8 8.71 14.15 -15.25
C LEU A 8 7.39 14.36 -14.49
N ILE A 9 7.43 14.94 -13.28
CA ILE A 9 6.33 14.84 -12.30
C ILE A 9 5.42 16.10 -12.26
N LEU A 10 5.67 17.14 -13.04
CA LEU A 10 4.78 18.32 -13.06
C LEU A 10 3.51 18.08 -13.90
N HIS A 11 3.61 17.26 -14.95
CA HIS A 11 2.54 16.69 -15.77
C HIS A 11 3.02 15.26 -16.10
N LEU A 12 2.18 14.21 -16.02
CA LEU A 12 2.62 12.85 -16.33
C LEU A 12 3.06 12.78 -17.80
N ILE A 13 4.37 12.89 -17.98
CA ILE A 13 5.03 12.84 -19.27
C ILE A 13 5.87 11.59 -19.29
N LEU A 14 5.52 10.68 -20.19
CA LEU A 14 6.28 9.47 -20.47
C LEU A 14 7.13 9.72 -21.72
N LEU A 15 8.44 9.81 -21.53
CA LEU A 15 9.39 9.92 -22.62
C LEU A 15 10.04 8.56 -22.87
N GLN A 16 9.76 7.96 -24.02
CA GLN A 16 10.40 6.72 -24.44
C GLN A 16 11.83 7.02 -24.92
N VAL A 17 12.84 6.54 -24.19
CA VAL A 17 14.26 6.92 -24.34
C VAL A 17 14.84 6.57 -25.71
N ARG A 18 14.33 5.51 -26.36
CA ARG A 18 14.92 4.98 -27.59
C ARG A 18 14.51 5.75 -28.84
N ASN A 19 13.27 6.23 -28.87
CA ASN A 19 12.67 6.88 -30.04
C ASN A 19 12.25 8.33 -29.75
N PHE A 20 12.46 8.83 -28.53
CA PHE A 20 12.07 10.15 -28.06
C PHE A 20 10.58 10.44 -28.24
N GLN A 21 9.75 9.38 -28.24
CA GLN A 21 8.31 9.54 -28.31
C GLN A 21 7.78 10.04 -26.96
N LEU A 22 7.01 11.12 -27.03
CA LEU A 22 6.39 11.76 -25.88
C LEU A 22 4.93 11.30 -25.78
N THR A 23 4.53 10.80 -24.62
CA THR A 23 3.12 10.63 -24.28
C THR A 23 2.83 11.53 -23.09
N GLU A 24 1.98 12.53 -23.30
CA GLU A 24 1.50 13.43 -22.27
C GLU A 24 0.07 13.03 -21.89
N VAL A 25 -0.15 12.83 -20.59
CA VAL A 25 -1.48 12.53 -20.07
C VAL A 25 -2.11 13.83 -19.60
N SER A 26 -3.38 14.03 -19.96
CA SER A 26 -4.07 15.28 -19.66
C SER A 26 -4.08 15.56 -18.14
N SER A 27 -3.83 16.82 -17.75
CA SER A 27 -3.80 17.24 -16.34
C SER A 27 -5.15 17.11 -15.62
N THR A 28 -6.24 16.97 -16.38
CA THR A 28 -7.59 16.73 -15.87
C THR A 28 -7.81 15.27 -15.45
N GLU A 29 -7.08 14.34 -16.05
CA GLU A 29 -7.16 12.90 -15.75
C GLU A 29 -6.05 12.48 -14.78
N PHE A 30 -4.88 13.12 -14.87
CA PHE A 30 -3.75 12.85 -13.99
C PHE A 30 -3.42 14.05 -13.11
N MET A 31 -3.73 13.94 -11.83
CA MET A 31 -3.30 14.92 -10.85
C MET A 31 -2.00 14.48 -10.19
N THR A 32 -1.06 15.41 -9.99
CA THR A 32 0.28 15.13 -9.43
C THR A 32 0.22 14.26 -8.17
N PRO A 33 0.78 13.05 -8.19
CA PRO A 33 0.82 12.17 -7.03
C PRO A 33 1.97 12.56 -6.09
N SER A 34 1.84 12.20 -4.81
CA SER A 34 2.89 12.42 -3.81
C SER A 34 4.08 11.47 -4.00
N ALA A 35 3.83 10.27 -4.52
CA ALA A 35 4.85 9.28 -4.85
C ALA A 35 4.38 8.36 -5.99
N PHE A 36 5.33 7.66 -6.60
CA PHE A 36 5.05 6.61 -7.58
C PHE A 36 6.00 5.43 -7.40
N ILE A 37 5.56 4.24 -7.78
CA ILE A 37 6.39 3.03 -7.81
C ILE A 37 6.23 2.35 -9.17
N PHE A 38 7.35 1.99 -9.78
CA PHE A 38 7.38 1.34 -11.07
C PHE A 38 7.32 -0.18 -10.92
N LEU A 39 6.39 -0.82 -11.63
CA LEU A 39 6.22 -2.26 -11.69
C LEU A 39 6.82 -2.75 -13.01
N TYR A 40 8.11 -3.09 -12.97
CA TYR A 40 8.91 -3.36 -14.17
C TYR A 40 8.48 -4.60 -14.94
N GLU A 41 8.02 -5.65 -14.26
CA GLU A 41 7.59 -6.89 -14.92
C GLU A 41 6.25 -6.68 -15.65
N LEU A 42 5.36 -5.89 -15.04
CA LEU A 42 4.01 -5.67 -15.56
C LEU A 42 3.89 -4.50 -16.52
N GLN A 43 4.93 -3.68 -16.66
CA GLN A 43 4.88 -2.44 -17.44
C GLN A 43 3.80 -1.47 -16.95
N LEU A 44 3.66 -1.39 -15.63
CA LEU A 44 2.70 -0.54 -14.93
C LEU A 44 3.42 0.36 -13.93
N PHE A 45 2.70 1.35 -13.41
CA PHE A 45 3.16 2.10 -12.26
C PHE A 45 2.01 2.40 -11.29
N LEU A 46 2.34 2.39 -10.01
CA LEU A 46 1.48 2.81 -8.92
C LEU A 46 1.65 4.30 -8.70
N THR A 47 0.55 4.99 -8.46
CA THR A 47 0.55 6.37 -7.99
C THR A 47 -0.14 6.47 -6.65
N PHE A 48 0.42 7.30 -5.77
CA PHE A 48 -0.09 7.51 -4.44
C PHE A 48 -0.51 8.95 -4.27
N ARG A 49 -1.76 9.19 -3.89
CA ARG A 49 -2.29 10.55 -3.68
C ARG A 49 -3.45 10.54 -2.73
N ASN A 50 -3.48 11.50 -1.79
CA ASN A 50 -4.57 11.66 -0.83
C ASN A 50 -4.92 10.34 -0.10
N ARG A 51 -3.89 9.54 0.21
CA ARG A 51 -4.01 8.18 0.79
C ARG A 51 -4.52 7.09 -0.14
N SER A 52 -4.98 7.43 -1.35
CA SER A 52 -5.43 6.45 -2.36
C SER A 52 -4.28 5.95 -3.22
N VAL A 53 -4.45 4.71 -3.71
CA VAL A 53 -3.53 4.06 -4.66
C VAL A 53 -4.27 3.86 -5.98
N ALA A 54 -3.58 4.13 -7.08
CA ALA A 54 -4.08 3.87 -8.43
C ALA A 54 -3.00 3.24 -9.31
N VAL A 55 -3.41 2.44 -10.28
CA VAL A 55 -2.54 1.69 -11.19
C VAL A 55 -2.71 2.25 -12.60
N TRP A 56 -1.60 2.54 -13.25
CA TRP A 56 -1.56 3.13 -14.58
C TRP A 56 -0.64 2.34 -15.49
N ASN A 57 -0.93 2.36 -16.79
CA ASN A 57 -0.05 1.79 -17.80
C ASN A 57 0.83 2.85 -18.47
N PHE A 58 1.80 2.44 -19.28
CA PHE A 58 2.69 3.38 -20.00
C PHE A 58 2.04 4.15 -21.15
N ARG A 59 0.75 3.96 -21.41
CA ARG A 59 -0.02 4.87 -22.27
C ARG A 59 -0.69 5.98 -21.46
N GLY A 60 -0.57 5.96 -20.13
CA GLY A 60 -1.23 6.93 -19.26
C GLY A 60 -2.67 6.61 -18.93
N GLU A 61 -3.13 5.40 -19.24
CA GLU A 61 -4.50 4.97 -18.98
C GLU A 61 -4.59 4.39 -17.56
N LEU A 62 -5.66 4.74 -16.84
CA LEU A 62 -5.99 4.15 -15.56
C LEU A 62 -6.40 2.68 -15.77
N VAL A 63 -5.69 1.78 -15.10
CA VAL A 63 -5.97 0.33 -15.13
C VAL A 63 -6.96 -0.04 -14.02
N THR A 64 -6.68 0.40 -12.79
CA THR A 64 -7.54 0.18 -11.62
C THR A 64 -7.22 1.17 -10.50
N SER A 65 -8.10 1.24 -9.50
CA SER A 65 -7.92 2.00 -8.27
C SER A 65 -8.34 1.15 -7.08
N PHE A 66 -7.69 1.34 -5.93
CA PHE A 66 -7.97 0.60 -4.72
C PHE A 66 -9.04 1.33 -3.92
N GLU A 67 -10.21 0.71 -3.73
CA GLU A 67 -11.35 1.35 -3.05
C GLU A 67 -11.18 1.41 -1.52
N ASP A 68 -10.39 0.52 -0.92
CA ASP A 68 -10.31 0.33 0.53
C ASP A 68 -8.89 0.50 1.13
N HIS A 69 -7.92 0.90 0.29
CA HIS A 69 -6.55 1.20 0.68
C HIS A 69 -6.38 2.68 1.05
N LEU A 70 -6.87 3.05 2.24
CA LEU A 70 -6.60 4.37 2.82
C LEU A 70 -5.26 4.35 3.55
N LEU A 71 -4.17 4.65 2.85
CA LEU A 71 -2.82 4.68 3.44
C LEU A 71 -2.75 5.62 4.65
N TRP A 72 -1.91 5.25 5.62
CA TRP A 72 -1.72 6.07 6.83
C TRP A 72 -1.33 7.51 6.50
N HIS A 73 -0.33 7.71 5.65
CA HIS A 73 0.12 9.06 5.30
C HIS A 73 -0.46 9.51 3.95
N PRO A 74 -0.96 10.77 3.86
CA PRO A 74 -1.44 11.34 2.59
C PRO A 74 -0.35 11.37 1.53
N ASP A 75 0.90 11.53 1.98
CA ASP A 75 2.12 11.31 1.23
C ASP A 75 2.64 9.91 1.56
N CYS A 76 2.59 8.99 0.60
CA CYS A 76 2.98 7.60 0.81
C CYS A 76 4.35 7.49 1.50
N ASN A 77 4.40 6.78 2.63
CA ASN A 77 5.63 6.38 3.27
C ASN A 77 5.93 4.94 2.83
N THR A 78 6.98 4.75 2.05
CA THR A 78 7.40 3.42 1.55
C THR A 78 7.66 2.43 2.68
N ASN A 79 7.87 2.90 3.91
CA ASN A 79 8.08 2.02 5.07
C ASN A 79 6.83 1.22 5.46
N ASN A 80 5.64 1.63 5.01
CA ASN A 80 4.37 1.02 5.43
C ASN A 80 3.70 0.20 4.32
N ILE A 81 4.41 -0.02 3.22
CA ILE A 81 3.95 -0.79 2.08
C ILE A 81 5.01 -1.82 1.67
N TYR A 82 4.56 -2.97 1.19
CA TYR A 82 5.39 -3.98 0.57
C TYR A 82 4.74 -4.41 -0.74
N ILE A 83 5.55 -4.61 -1.78
CA ILE A 83 5.12 -5.14 -3.07
C ILE A 83 5.87 -6.44 -3.27
N THR A 84 5.13 -7.50 -3.57
CA THR A 84 5.71 -8.84 -3.75
C THR A 84 6.63 -8.91 -4.96
N SER A 85 7.52 -9.90 -4.95
CA SER A 85 8.55 -10.06 -5.97
C SER A 85 7.97 -10.33 -7.37
N ASP A 86 6.81 -10.97 -7.44
CA ASP A 86 5.98 -11.19 -8.64
C ASP A 86 5.11 -9.98 -9.03
N GLN A 87 5.09 -8.93 -8.21
CA GLN A 87 4.40 -7.66 -8.45
C GLN A 87 2.87 -7.78 -8.62
N ASP A 88 2.27 -8.83 -8.07
CA ASP A 88 0.82 -9.06 -8.14
C ASP A 88 0.07 -8.59 -6.88
N LEU A 89 0.76 -8.47 -5.73
CA LEU A 89 0.21 -8.05 -4.45
C LEU A 89 0.88 -6.78 -3.91
N ILE A 90 0.05 -5.98 -3.25
CA ILE A 90 0.48 -4.89 -2.38
C ILE A 90 -0.04 -5.16 -0.97
N ILE A 91 0.86 -5.12 0.00
CA ILE A 91 0.55 -5.20 1.42
C ILE A 91 0.76 -3.80 1.99
N SER A 92 -0.23 -3.26 2.69
CA SER A 92 -0.15 -1.88 3.19
C SER A 92 -0.77 -1.73 4.56
N TYR A 93 -0.21 -0.82 5.36
CA TYR A 93 -0.85 -0.36 6.59
C TYR A 93 -1.75 0.85 6.32
N CYS A 94 -3.03 0.68 6.63
CA CYS A 94 -4.08 1.67 6.52
C CYS A 94 -4.52 2.14 7.92
N LYS A 95 -4.36 3.44 8.21
CA LYS A 95 -4.80 4.00 9.50
C LYS A 95 -6.32 4.22 9.49
N ALA A 96 -6.99 3.95 10.60
CA ALA A 96 -8.41 4.25 10.78
C ALA A 96 -8.67 5.77 10.67
N ASP A 97 -9.80 6.16 10.06
CA ASP A 97 -10.21 7.56 10.00
C ASP A 97 -10.61 8.01 11.41
N SER A 98 -9.86 8.97 11.96
CA SER A 98 -9.91 9.38 13.37
C SER A 98 -11.14 10.21 13.75
N THR A 99 -12.26 10.12 13.03
CA THR A 99 -13.43 10.98 13.25
C THR A 99 -14.28 10.53 14.44
N ASP A 100 -14.21 9.27 14.87
CA ASP A 100 -14.99 8.75 15.99
C ASP A 100 -14.07 8.22 17.11
N SER A 101 -13.78 9.10 18.07
CA SER A 101 -12.75 8.95 19.09
C SER A 101 -13.08 8.02 20.28
N PHE A 102 -13.97 7.02 20.13
CA PHE A 102 -14.44 6.21 21.28
C PHE A 102 -14.65 4.70 21.05
N SER A 103 -14.32 4.11 19.90
CA SER A 103 -14.41 2.66 19.69
C SER A 103 -13.05 1.98 19.52
N GLU A 104 -12.94 0.72 19.97
CA GLU A 104 -11.81 -0.18 19.71
C GLU A 104 -11.59 -0.46 18.19
N GLU A 105 -12.44 0.09 17.32
CA GLU A 105 -12.33 0.08 15.87
C GLU A 105 -11.38 1.16 15.30
N ASN A 106 -10.79 1.99 16.16
CA ASN A 106 -9.87 3.06 15.75
C ASN A 106 -8.42 2.57 15.55
N ALA A 107 -8.16 1.27 15.72
CA ALA A 107 -6.88 0.67 15.36
C ALA A 107 -6.74 0.60 13.83
N GLY A 108 -5.52 0.79 13.32
CA GLY A 108 -5.25 0.63 11.90
C GLY A 108 -5.48 -0.81 11.43
N SER A 109 -5.28 -1.02 10.14
CA SER A 109 -5.44 -2.33 9.51
C SER A 109 -4.33 -2.60 8.53
N ILE A 110 -3.96 -3.87 8.40
CA ILE A 110 -3.05 -4.32 7.35
C ILE A 110 -3.91 -4.91 6.25
N ASN A 111 -3.83 -4.33 5.06
CA ASN A 111 -4.56 -4.79 3.89
C ASN A 111 -3.62 -5.51 2.93
N ILE A 112 -4.11 -6.58 2.33
CA ILE A 112 -3.44 -7.34 1.28
C ILE A 112 -4.33 -7.25 0.04
N SER A 113 -3.89 -6.54 -0.99
CA SER A 113 -4.66 -6.35 -2.23
C SER A 113 -3.92 -6.84 -3.45
N ASN A 114 -4.68 -7.31 -4.41
CA ASN A 114 -4.17 -7.61 -5.73
C ASN A 114 -4.03 -6.31 -6.55
N ILE A 115 -2.84 -6.10 -7.09
CA ILE A 115 -2.47 -4.88 -7.83
C ILE A 115 -3.29 -4.74 -9.11
N LEU A 116 -3.41 -5.80 -9.91
CA LEU A 116 -4.08 -5.71 -11.22
C LEU A 116 -5.58 -5.46 -11.11
N THR A 117 -6.22 -6.06 -10.11
CA THR A 117 -7.66 -5.94 -9.90
C THR A 117 -8.04 -4.78 -8.98
N GLY A 118 -7.12 -4.31 -8.13
CA GLY A 118 -7.39 -3.33 -7.07
C GLY A 118 -8.20 -3.89 -5.89
N LYS A 119 -8.49 -5.20 -5.88
CA LYS A 119 -9.33 -5.85 -4.86
C LYS A 119 -8.52 -6.24 -3.64
N CYS A 120 -9.09 -5.96 -2.47
CA CYS A 120 -8.62 -6.45 -1.19
C CYS A 120 -8.94 -7.94 -1.03
N LEU A 121 -7.89 -8.74 -0.86
CA LEU A 121 -7.94 -10.18 -0.68
C LEU A 121 -8.09 -10.54 0.79
N ALA A 122 -7.41 -9.81 1.67
CA ALA A 122 -7.43 -10.04 3.10
C ALA A 122 -7.15 -8.75 3.88
N LYS A 123 -7.71 -8.70 5.10
CA LYS A 123 -7.59 -7.54 6.00
C LYS A 123 -7.42 -7.98 7.45
N ILE A 124 -6.31 -7.58 8.05
CA ILE A 124 -6.00 -7.78 9.47
C ILE A 124 -6.47 -6.54 10.24
N LYS A 125 -7.40 -6.72 11.18
CA LYS A 125 -7.97 -5.66 12.02
C LYS A 125 -8.22 -6.18 13.44
N ALA A 126 -8.18 -5.29 14.44
CA ALA A 126 -8.32 -5.66 15.85
C ALA A 126 -9.62 -6.43 16.17
N GLY A 127 -10.73 -6.06 15.53
CA GLY A 127 -12.04 -6.71 15.76
C GLY A 127 -12.19 -8.14 15.22
N ASN A 128 -11.26 -8.66 14.43
CA ASN A 128 -11.37 -10.00 13.83
C ASN A 128 -11.04 -11.16 14.79
N PHE A 129 -10.50 -10.89 15.99
CA PHE A 129 -9.87 -11.90 16.84
C PHE A 129 -10.64 -12.22 18.13
N ASN A 130 -11.97 -12.12 18.10
CA ASN A 130 -12.77 -12.18 19.33
C ASN A 130 -12.92 -13.57 19.98
N GLU A 131 -12.14 -14.60 19.61
CA GLU A 131 -12.35 -15.97 20.14
C GLU A 131 -11.12 -16.82 20.55
N GLN A 132 -9.87 -16.31 20.57
CA GLN A 132 -8.74 -17.15 21.03
C GLN A 132 -8.11 -16.72 22.37
N LYS A 133 -8.61 -17.39 23.40
CA LYS A 133 -8.12 -17.61 24.77
C LYS A 133 -6.72 -17.05 25.14
N LYS A 134 -6.78 -16.12 26.10
CA LYS A 134 -5.90 -15.91 27.26
C LYS A 134 -4.94 -17.08 27.57
N THR A 135 -3.62 -16.91 27.40
CA THR A 135 -2.60 -17.63 28.19
C THR A 135 -1.16 -17.10 28.04
N TRP A 136 -0.89 -15.79 28.00
CA TRP A 136 0.49 -15.30 28.18
C TRP A 136 0.51 -14.00 28.99
N LYS A 137 1.37 -13.90 30.01
CA LYS A 137 1.46 -12.77 30.98
C LYS A 137 1.97 -11.45 30.38
N PHE A 138 2.05 -11.36 29.06
CA PHE A 138 2.53 -10.21 28.30
C PHE A 138 1.75 -10.14 26.98
N GLN A 139 0.43 -9.97 27.06
CA GLN A 139 -0.41 -9.85 25.87
C GLN A 139 -0.63 -8.37 25.57
N ASN A 140 0.20 -7.82 24.68
CA ASN A 140 -0.20 -6.64 23.93
C ASN A 140 -1.49 -7.00 23.19
N THR A 141 -2.49 -6.12 23.27
CA THR A 141 -3.72 -6.34 22.53
C THR A 141 -3.45 -6.20 21.03
N ILE A 142 -4.22 -6.88 20.17
CA ILE A 142 -4.05 -6.73 18.71
C ILE A 142 -4.27 -5.27 18.29
N THR A 143 -5.12 -4.56 19.03
CA THR A 143 -5.31 -3.11 18.96
C THR A 143 -3.99 -2.34 19.13
N GLU A 144 -3.21 -2.67 20.16
CA GLU A 144 -1.88 -2.06 20.43
C GLU A 144 -0.84 -2.47 19.38
N ALA A 145 -0.93 -3.71 18.88
CA ALA A 145 -0.05 -4.19 17.81
C ALA A 145 -0.27 -3.46 16.48
N LEU A 146 -1.51 -3.06 16.20
CA LEU A 146 -1.91 -2.30 15.01
C LEU A 146 -1.91 -0.78 15.24
N GLU A 147 -1.49 -0.30 16.41
CA GLU A 147 -1.47 1.12 16.73
C GLU A 147 -0.22 1.79 16.13
N ASP A 148 -0.42 2.71 15.18
CA ASP A 148 0.64 3.55 14.59
C ASP A 148 1.87 2.72 14.11
N ILE A 149 1.63 1.77 13.19
CA ILE A 149 2.68 0.93 12.55
C ILE A 149 3.62 1.78 11.69
N THR A 150 4.88 1.92 12.12
CA THR A 150 5.92 2.74 11.50
C THR A 150 6.76 2.01 10.44
N ALA A 151 6.71 0.68 10.43
CA ALA A 151 7.38 -0.14 9.44
C ALA A 151 6.61 -1.45 9.20
N LEU A 152 6.54 -1.88 7.95
CA LEU A 152 5.93 -3.12 7.50
C LEU A 152 6.88 -3.85 6.56
N TYR A 153 7.02 -5.16 6.75
CA TYR A 153 7.78 -6.06 5.90
C TYR A 153 7.03 -7.38 5.74
N TYR A 154 7.13 -8.01 4.58
CA TYR A 154 6.54 -9.32 4.33
C TYR A 154 7.64 -10.29 3.89
N ASP A 155 7.72 -11.42 4.59
CA ASP A 155 8.58 -12.54 4.24
C ASP A 155 7.78 -13.49 3.34
N GLU A 156 8.02 -13.39 2.03
CA GLU A 156 7.37 -14.20 1.00
C GLU A 156 7.68 -15.70 1.12
N GLU A 157 8.81 -16.08 1.74
CA GLU A 157 9.17 -17.50 1.92
C GLU A 157 8.41 -18.12 3.10
N ARG A 158 8.12 -17.33 4.12
CA ARG A 158 7.45 -17.78 5.35
C ARG A 158 5.96 -17.48 5.40
N ASP A 159 5.45 -16.66 4.49
CA ASP A 159 4.09 -16.12 4.53
C ASP A 159 3.81 -15.37 5.84
N GLU A 160 4.79 -14.58 6.28
CA GLU A 160 4.76 -13.85 7.56
C GLU A 160 4.89 -12.35 7.33
N ILE A 161 3.99 -11.57 7.95
CA ILE A 161 4.08 -10.11 7.97
C ILE A 161 4.73 -9.68 9.28
N TYR A 162 5.73 -8.81 9.19
CA TYR A 162 6.42 -8.20 10.31
C TYR A 162 6.06 -6.72 10.37
N THR A 163 5.67 -6.23 11.55
CA THR A 163 5.33 -4.82 11.74
C THR A 163 6.02 -4.24 12.96
N GLY A 164 6.60 -3.05 12.82
CA GLY A 164 7.09 -2.23 13.93
C GLY A 164 6.10 -1.10 14.24
N ASN A 165 5.84 -0.82 15.52
CA ASN A 165 4.96 0.28 15.94
C ASN A 165 5.72 1.42 16.65
N ARG A 166 5.01 2.53 16.93
CA ARG A 166 5.56 3.70 17.66
C ARG A 166 6.09 3.40 19.06
N HIS A 167 5.66 2.29 19.66
CA HIS A 167 6.12 1.83 20.98
C HIS A 167 7.45 1.07 20.89
N GLY A 168 7.99 0.88 19.68
CA GLY A 168 9.20 0.09 19.45
C GLY A 168 8.97 -1.42 19.55
N LEU A 169 7.72 -1.86 19.49
CA LEU A 169 7.34 -3.27 19.51
C LEU A 169 7.31 -3.83 18.09
N VAL A 170 7.78 -5.06 17.94
CA VAL A 170 7.71 -5.82 16.69
C VAL A 170 6.69 -6.94 16.85
N HIS A 171 5.75 -7.03 15.90
CA HIS A 171 4.73 -8.05 15.85
C HIS A 171 4.88 -8.86 14.56
N VAL A 172 4.56 -10.16 14.66
CA VAL A 172 4.55 -11.10 13.54
C VAL A 172 3.12 -11.57 13.32
N TRP A 173 2.66 -11.53 12.08
CA TRP A 173 1.34 -11.97 11.65
C TRP A 173 1.54 -13.14 10.67
N ALA A 174 0.98 -14.28 11.02
CA ALA A 174 1.02 -15.50 10.21
C ALA A 174 -0.38 -16.12 10.18
N ASN A 175 -0.63 -16.98 9.19
CA ASN A 175 -1.87 -17.76 9.08
C ASN A 175 -1.87 -18.98 10.00
#